data_AF-A0A0K2GJA1-F1
#
_entry.id   AF-A0A0K2GJA1-F1
#
_cell.length_a   1.000
_cell.length_b   1.000
_cell.length_c   1.000
_cell.angle_alpha   90.00
_cell.angle_beta   90.00
_cell.angle_gamma   90.00
#
_symmetry.space_group_name_H-M   'P 1'
#
loop_
_entity.id
_entity.type
_entity.pdbx_description
1 polymer ?
#
loop_
_entity_poly.entity_id
_entity_poly.type
_entity_poly.pdbx_seq_one_letter_code
_entity_poly.pdbx_strand_id
1 'polypeptide(L)'
;MGIWTKLALLLYAALLSGCSIAMALNGHPEPNFDAFEVGSTRKQAEIQLGTPASSKVLENGNKEDTYKYEMGNSPNGARATLYFYYDLATIGLAEPIFSLIEVFQGHDEETQIVYGPDDRVVEIKGYRPPPPSPELKAAEEAQQQLIKRPQPEINATPASAPASQ
;
A
#
# COMPACT_ATOMS: atom_id res chain seq x y z
N MET A 1 -21.10 25.79 -30.17
CA MET A 1 -19.81 25.32 -29.61
C MET A 1 -19.08 24.54 -30.71
N GLY A 2 -17.89 24.99 -31.13
CA GLY A 2 -17.18 24.40 -32.27
C GLY A 2 -16.59 23.02 -31.96
N ILE A 3 -16.31 22.22 -33.00
CA ILE A 3 -15.75 20.86 -32.85
C ILE A 3 -14.38 20.89 -32.14
N TRP A 4 -13.60 21.94 -32.40
CA TRP A 4 -12.32 22.22 -31.75
C TRP A 4 -12.46 22.48 -30.25
N THR A 5 -13.52 23.20 -29.84
CA THR A 5 -13.80 23.46 -28.42
C THR A 5 -14.15 22.16 -27.69
N LYS A 6 -14.89 21.25 -28.34
CA LYS A 6 -15.25 19.95 -27.76
C LYS A 6 -14.04 19.02 -27.67
N LEU A 7 -13.18 18.99 -28.70
CA LEU A 7 -11.93 18.22 -28.70
C LEU A 7 -10.96 18.73 -27.62
N ALA A 8 -10.83 20.05 -27.46
CA ALA A 8 -10.01 20.63 -26.40
C ALA A 8 -10.54 20.29 -25.00
N LEU A 9 -11.87 20.30 -24.80
CA LEU A 9 -12.48 19.94 -23.53
C LEU A 9 -12.29 18.46 -23.19
N LEU A 10 -12.42 17.57 -24.18
CA LEU A 10 -12.16 16.13 -24.02
C LEU A 10 -10.69 15.84 -23.72
N LEU A 11 -9.76 16.50 -24.42
CA LEU A 11 -8.33 16.37 -24.17
C LEU A 11 -7.95 16.86 -22.77
N TYR A 12 -8.53 17.99 -22.33
CA TYR A 12 -8.31 18.51 -20.99
C TYR A 12 -8.87 17.59 -19.90
N ALA A 13 -10.05 17.01 -20.11
CA ALA A 13 -10.61 16.01 -19.19
C ALA A 13 -9.74 14.74 -19.11
N ALA A 14 -9.18 14.28 -20.23
CA ALA A 14 -8.26 13.13 -20.26
C ALA A 14 -6.90 13.42 -19.61
N LEU A 15 -6.44 14.67 -19.60
CA LEU A 15 -5.20 15.06 -18.91
C LEU A 15 -5.39 15.20 -17.39
N LEU A 16 -6.62 15.40 -16.94
CA LEU A 16 -6.98 15.42 -15.51
C LEU A 16 -7.31 14.02 -14.96
N SER A 17 -7.41 13.00 -15.81
CA SER A 17 -7.60 11.62 -15.38
C SER A 17 -6.28 10.92 -15.08
N GLY A 18 -6.19 10.28 -13.93
CA GLY A 18 -5.04 9.49 -13.48
C GLY A 18 -4.42 9.97 -12.16
N CYS A 19 -5.01 10.95 -11.48
CA CYS A 19 -4.54 11.40 -10.18
C CYS A 19 -4.70 10.29 -9.13
N SER A 20 -5.85 9.61 -9.11
CA SER A 20 -6.10 8.53 -8.15
C SER A 20 -5.17 7.33 -8.40
N ILE A 21 -4.92 7.01 -9.66
CA ILE A 21 -4.01 5.92 -10.08
C ILE A 21 -2.58 6.24 -9.63
N ALA A 22 -2.12 7.48 -9.87
CA ALA A 22 -0.79 7.92 -9.46
C ALA A 22 -0.64 7.89 -7.93
N MET A 23 -1.62 8.36 -7.18
CA MET A 23 -1.60 8.32 -5.71
C MET A 23 -1.58 6.88 -5.20
N ALA A 24 -2.43 5.99 -5.74
CA ALA A 24 -2.47 4.59 -5.36
C ALA A 24 -1.15 3.84 -5.64
N LEU A 25 -0.39 4.24 -6.67
CA LEU A 25 0.92 3.66 -6.99
C LEU A 25 2.08 4.27 -6.19
N ASN A 26 1.92 5.48 -5.65
CA ASN A 26 2.99 6.23 -4.98
C ASN A 26 2.69 6.54 -3.50
N GLY A 27 1.89 5.69 -2.85
CA GLY A 27 1.68 5.76 -1.41
C GLY A 27 2.95 5.51 -0.59
N HIS A 28 2.83 5.51 0.74
CA HIS A 28 3.95 5.28 1.66
C HIS A 28 3.98 3.81 2.13
N PRO A 29 5.08 3.06 1.86
CA PRO A 29 5.20 1.68 2.34
C PRO A 29 5.11 1.60 3.86
N GLU A 30 4.31 0.66 4.36
CA GLU A 30 4.16 0.44 5.79
C GLU A 30 5.42 -0.21 6.39
N PRO A 31 5.87 0.21 7.60
CA PRO A 31 7.00 -0.41 8.26
C PRO A 31 6.76 -1.89 8.59
N ASN A 32 7.82 -2.71 8.50
CA ASN A 32 7.75 -4.07 8.98
C ASN A 32 8.10 -4.14 10.46
N PHE A 33 7.07 -4.17 11.31
CA PHE A 33 7.22 -4.24 12.76
C PHE A 33 7.84 -5.55 13.24
N ASP A 34 7.72 -6.64 12.48
CA ASP A 34 8.24 -7.96 12.86
C ASP A 34 9.75 -8.11 12.56
N ALA A 35 10.35 -7.14 11.87
CA ALA A 35 11.78 -7.13 11.59
C ALA A 35 12.64 -6.61 12.75
N PHE A 36 12.02 -6.11 13.84
CA PHE A 36 12.71 -5.73 15.06
C PHE A 36 11.88 -6.03 16.31
N GLU A 37 12.59 -6.31 17.40
CA GLU A 37 12.03 -6.68 18.69
C GLU A 37 12.93 -6.17 19.82
N VAL A 38 12.56 -6.47 21.07
CA VAL A 38 13.40 -6.18 22.23
C VAL A 38 14.74 -6.91 22.07
N GLY A 39 15.84 -6.17 22.23
CA GLY A 39 17.21 -6.63 22.00
C GLY A 39 17.75 -6.35 20.59
N SER A 40 16.91 -5.94 19.63
CA SER A 40 17.38 -5.48 18.32
C SER A 40 18.27 -4.25 18.45
N THR A 41 19.16 -4.05 17.48
CA THR A 41 19.99 -2.84 17.41
C THR A 41 19.16 -1.66 16.92
N ARG A 42 19.52 -0.44 17.33
CA ARG A 42 18.91 0.80 16.85
C ARG A 42 18.87 0.90 15.32
N LYS A 43 19.95 0.49 14.65
CA LYS A 43 20.02 0.46 13.18
C LYS A 43 18.96 -0.46 12.55
N GLN A 44 18.63 -1.59 13.17
CA GLN A 44 17.57 -2.46 12.66
C GLN A 44 16.19 -1.80 12.71
N ALA A 45 15.90 -1.09 13.80
CA ALA A 45 14.67 -0.30 13.90
C ALA A 45 14.65 0.85 12.87
N GLU A 46 15.75 1.59 12.71
CA GLU A 46 15.86 2.70 11.75
C GLU A 46 15.74 2.26 10.28
N ILE A 47 16.17 1.04 9.93
CA ILE A 47 15.97 0.48 8.58
C ILE A 47 14.47 0.32 8.25
N GLN A 48 13.65 0.02 9.26
CA GLN A 48 12.22 -0.26 9.08
C GLN A 48 11.35 0.98 9.27
N LEU A 49 11.66 1.78 10.29
CA LEU A 49 10.87 2.93 10.72
C LEU A 49 11.39 4.27 10.16
N GLY A 50 12.55 4.26 9.49
CA GLY A 50 13.23 5.47 9.05
C GLY A 50 14.01 6.14 10.18
N THR A 51 14.39 7.40 9.95
CA THR A 51 15.11 8.20 10.96
C THR A 51 14.15 8.70 12.04
N PRO A 52 14.58 8.76 13.32
CA PRO A 52 13.72 9.24 14.39
C PRO A 52 13.38 10.72 14.21
N ALA A 53 12.11 11.06 14.41
CA ALA A 53 11.60 12.44 14.40
C ALA A 53 12.06 13.23 15.64
N SER A 54 12.31 12.54 16.75
CA SER A 54 12.86 13.13 17.98
C SER A 54 13.70 12.10 18.73
N SER A 55 14.64 12.59 19.53
CA SER A 55 15.51 11.77 20.36
C SER A 55 15.76 12.47 21.69
N LYS A 56 15.53 11.77 22.80
CA LYS A 56 15.65 12.30 24.16
C LYS A 56 16.47 11.35 25.02
N VAL A 57 17.28 11.89 25.92
CA VAL A 57 17.99 11.10 26.93
C VAL A 57 17.12 11.10 28.19
N LEU A 58 16.78 9.91 28.68
CA LEU A 58 16.00 9.70 29.90
C LEU A 58 16.89 9.83 31.15
N GLU A 59 16.28 10.06 32.31
CA GLU A 59 16.99 10.25 33.59
C GLU A 59 17.86 9.05 34.00
N ASN A 60 17.51 7.86 33.53
CA ASN A 60 18.25 6.61 33.77
C ASN A 60 19.44 6.40 32.80
N GLY A 61 19.72 7.35 31.90
CA GLY A 61 20.78 7.25 30.90
C GLY A 61 20.39 6.50 29.63
N ASN A 62 19.15 5.97 29.55
CA ASN A 62 18.61 5.40 28.32
C ASN A 62 18.26 6.49 27.31
N LYS A 63 18.12 6.09 26.05
CA LYS A 63 17.76 6.99 24.97
C LYS A 63 16.39 6.62 24.42
N GLU A 64 15.45 7.54 24.40
CA GLU A 64 14.13 7.36 23.82
C GLU A 64 14.06 8.07 22.47
N ASP A 65 13.81 7.30 21.41
CA ASP A 65 13.59 7.84 20.07
C ASP A 65 12.13 7.68 19.67
N THR A 66 11.62 8.73 19.04
CA THR A 66 10.26 8.79 18.51
C THR A 66 10.29 8.65 16.99
N TYR A 67 9.61 7.64 16.47
CA TYR A 67 9.46 7.38 15.03
C TYR A 67 8.04 7.70 14.58
N LYS A 68 7.93 8.35 13.43
CA LYS A 68 6.66 8.72 12.80
C LYS A 68 6.60 8.16 11.39
N TYR A 69 5.47 7.59 11.03
CA TYR A 69 5.25 6.96 9.74
C TYR A 69 3.75 6.93 9.42
N GLU A 70 3.42 6.75 8.15
CA GLU A 70 2.03 6.66 7.69
C GLU A 70 1.61 5.20 7.53
N MET A 71 0.41 4.89 8.01
CA MET A 71 -0.22 3.57 7.91
C MET A 71 -1.46 3.65 7.03
N GLY A 72 -1.80 2.58 6.31
CA GLY A 72 -3.05 2.49 5.52
C GLY A 72 -2.99 3.15 4.15
N ASN A 73 -1.82 3.61 3.70
CA ASN A 73 -1.63 4.20 2.39
C ASN A 73 -0.46 3.58 1.62
N SER A 74 -0.29 2.27 1.73
CA SER A 74 0.74 1.56 0.97
C SER A 74 0.48 1.60 -0.54
N PRO A 75 1.55 1.65 -1.37
CA PRO A 75 1.45 1.46 -2.81
C PRO A 75 0.70 0.17 -3.16
N ASN A 76 -0.36 0.30 -3.94
CA ASN A 76 -1.23 -0.82 -4.28
C ASN A 76 -1.59 -0.83 -5.77
N GLY A 77 -0.90 -1.69 -6.52
CA GLY A 77 -1.13 -1.86 -7.95
C GLY A 77 -2.51 -2.42 -8.31
N ALA A 78 -3.11 -3.24 -7.43
CA ALA A 78 -4.46 -3.76 -7.66
C ALA A 78 -5.50 -2.63 -7.52
N ARG A 79 -5.38 -1.77 -6.50
CA ARG A 79 -6.21 -0.58 -6.32
C ARG A 79 -6.08 0.38 -7.51
N ALA A 80 -4.85 0.68 -7.93
CA ALA A 80 -4.58 1.50 -9.11
C ALA A 80 -5.18 0.92 -10.41
N THR A 81 -5.10 -0.40 -10.58
CA THR A 81 -5.69 -1.10 -11.74
C THR A 81 -7.22 -0.99 -11.73
N LEU A 82 -7.85 -1.11 -10.56
CA LEU A 82 -9.30 -0.93 -10.43
C LEU A 82 -9.72 0.49 -10.81
N TYR A 83 -9.03 1.51 -10.29
CA TYR A 83 -9.30 2.90 -10.67
C TYR A 83 -9.18 3.12 -12.17
N PHE A 84 -8.12 2.61 -12.79
CA PHE A 84 -7.95 2.68 -14.25
C PHE A 84 -9.15 2.09 -15.01
N TYR A 85 -9.65 0.91 -14.62
CA TYR A 85 -10.82 0.32 -15.26
C TYR A 85 -12.09 1.16 -15.07
N TYR A 86 -12.31 1.68 -13.87
CA TYR A 86 -13.46 2.54 -13.61
C TYR A 86 -13.38 3.87 -14.36
N ASP A 87 -12.19 4.44 -14.50
CA ASP A 87 -11.99 5.65 -15.30
C ASP A 87 -12.30 5.41 -16.77
N LEU A 88 -11.87 4.28 -17.34
CA LEU A 88 -12.24 3.93 -18.71
C LEU A 88 -13.76 3.72 -18.85
N ALA A 89 -14.38 3.01 -17.91
CA ALA A 89 -15.82 2.71 -17.93
C ALA A 89 -16.68 3.98 -17.74
N THR A 90 -16.19 4.96 -16.99
CA THR A 90 -16.91 6.20 -16.67
C THR A 90 -16.42 7.41 -17.46
N ILE A 91 -15.46 7.22 -18.37
CA ILE A 91 -14.81 8.28 -19.15
C ILE A 91 -14.23 9.37 -18.21
N GLY A 92 -13.56 8.93 -17.14
CA GLY A 92 -12.88 9.77 -16.16
C GLY A 92 -13.80 10.47 -15.16
N LEU A 93 -15.11 10.19 -15.15
CA LEU A 93 -16.03 10.80 -14.18
C LEU A 93 -15.86 10.29 -12.74
N ALA A 94 -15.25 9.12 -12.56
CA ALA A 94 -14.98 8.56 -11.23
C ALA A 94 -13.76 9.22 -10.52
N GLU A 95 -12.85 9.82 -11.30
CA GLU A 95 -11.60 10.39 -10.79
C GLU A 95 -11.73 11.35 -9.61
N PRO A 96 -12.67 12.31 -9.57
CA PRO A 96 -12.83 13.19 -8.42
C PRO A 96 -13.17 12.42 -7.13
N ILE A 97 -13.93 11.33 -7.25
CA ILE A 97 -14.32 10.51 -6.09
C ILE A 97 -13.12 9.70 -5.61
N PHE A 98 -12.42 8.98 -6.49
CA PHE A 98 -11.25 8.19 -6.10
C PHE A 98 -10.08 9.05 -5.64
N SER A 99 -9.89 10.22 -6.24
CA SER A 99 -8.86 11.15 -5.80
C SER A 99 -9.12 11.66 -4.38
N LEU A 100 -10.37 11.94 -4.02
CA LEU A 100 -10.72 12.28 -2.64
C LEU A 100 -10.46 11.11 -1.70
N ILE A 101 -10.80 9.88 -2.11
CA ILE A 101 -10.53 8.68 -1.31
C ILE A 101 -9.03 8.56 -1.04
N GLU A 102 -8.16 8.66 -2.06
CA GLU A 102 -6.71 8.57 -1.88
C GLU A 102 -6.13 9.74 -1.07
N VAL A 103 -6.62 10.97 -1.25
CA VAL A 103 -6.16 12.15 -0.47
C VAL A 103 -6.45 11.98 1.03
N PHE A 104 -7.56 11.33 1.38
CA PHE A 104 -7.93 11.04 2.76
C PHE A 104 -7.53 9.63 3.19
N GLN A 105 -6.77 8.91 2.37
CA GLN A 105 -6.31 7.58 2.72
C GLN A 105 -5.04 7.67 3.53
N GLY A 106 -4.97 6.83 4.56
CA GLY A 106 -3.83 6.78 5.47
C GLY A 106 -4.04 7.61 6.73
N HIS A 107 -3.15 7.38 7.70
CA HIS A 107 -3.10 8.07 8.98
C HIS A 107 -1.69 8.00 9.52
N ASP A 108 -1.26 9.07 10.18
CA ASP A 108 0.04 9.14 10.84
C ASP A 108 0.00 8.40 12.17
N GLU A 109 0.98 7.53 12.39
CA GLU A 109 1.17 6.78 13.62
C GLU A 109 2.56 7.04 14.22
N GLU A 110 2.68 6.76 15.52
CA GLU A 110 3.91 7.00 16.28
C GLU A 110 4.30 5.77 17.11
N THR A 111 5.58 5.41 17.03
CA THR A 111 6.22 4.42 17.92
C THR A 111 7.39 5.05 18.63
N GLN A 112 7.46 4.85 19.93
CA GLN A 112 8.59 5.28 20.76
C GLN A 112 9.40 4.05 21.15
N ILE A 113 10.71 4.11 20.93
CA ILE A 113 11.63 3.02 21.23
C ILE A 113 12.65 3.51 22.23
N VAL A 114 12.76 2.80 23.36
CA VAL A 114 13.76 3.07 24.39
C VAL A 114 14.95 2.15 24.14
N TYR A 115 16.12 2.75 24.01
CA TYR A 115 17.41 2.10 23.83
C TYR A 115 18.22 2.14 25.12
N GLY A 116 18.88 1.03 25.42
CA GLY A 116 19.84 0.92 26.51
C GLY A 116 21.18 1.59 26.17
N PRO A 117 22.14 1.62 27.12
CA PRO A 117 23.46 2.20 26.92
C PRO A 117 24.28 1.54 25.80
N ASP A 118 23.92 0.32 25.42
CA ASP A 118 24.52 -0.46 24.32
C ASP A 118 23.82 -0.25 22.97
N ASP A 119 22.93 0.74 22.87
CA ASP A 119 22.18 1.11 21.67
C ASP A 119 21.25 -0.02 21.16
N ARG A 120 20.77 -0.86 22.10
CA ARG A 120 19.80 -1.93 21.85
C ARG A 120 18.43 -1.60 22.41
N VAL A 121 17.39 -2.07 21.72
CA VAL A 121 16.00 -1.91 22.11
C VAL A 121 15.77 -2.57 23.46
N VAL A 122 15.30 -1.80 24.43
CA VAL A 122 14.86 -2.28 25.75
C VAL A 122 13.34 -2.31 25.82
N GLU A 123 12.69 -1.32 25.21
CA GLU A 123 11.23 -1.17 25.27
C GLU A 123 10.70 -0.56 23.97
N ILE A 124 9.52 -1.01 23.54
CA ILE A 124 8.79 -0.47 22.39
C ILE A 124 7.42 -0.04 22.91
N LYS A 125 7.05 1.22 22.69
CA LYS A 125 5.80 1.85 23.12
C LYS A 125 5.08 2.47 21.93
N GLY A 126 3.77 2.68 22.08
CA GLY A 126 2.94 3.31 21.05
C GLY A 126 2.33 2.29 20.09
N TYR A 127 2.13 2.70 18.84
CA TYR A 127 1.45 1.87 17.85
C TYR A 127 2.30 0.66 17.46
N ARG A 128 1.65 -0.51 17.46
CA ARG A 128 2.10 -1.72 16.77
C ARG A 128 0.84 -2.40 16.23
N PRO A 129 0.78 -2.71 14.93
CA PRO A 129 -0.42 -3.30 14.36
C PRO A 129 -0.70 -4.65 15.06
N PRO A 130 -1.96 -4.94 15.42
CA PRO A 130 -2.32 -6.23 15.98
C PRO A 130 -2.01 -7.34 14.96
N PRO A 131 -1.66 -8.55 15.41
CA PRO A 131 -1.46 -9.66 14.49
C PRO A 131 -2.74 -9.89 13.67
N PRO A 132 -2.63 -10.27 12.38
CA PRO A 132 -3.79 -10.54 11.55
C PRO A 132 -4.69 -11.60 12.19
N SER A 133 -6.00 -11.44 12.05
CA SER A 133 -6.95 -12.43 12.57
C SER A 133 -6.73 -13.79 11.90
N PRO A 134 -7.07 -14.92 12.55
CA PRO A 134 -6.94 -16.25 11.95
C PRO A 134 -7.68 -16.37 10.61
N GLU A 135 -8.82 -15.68 10.48
CA GLU A 135 -9.61 -15.63 9.26
C GLU A 135 -8.88 -14.93 8.12
N LEU A 136 -8.24 -13.78 8.40
CA LEU A 136 -7.44 -13.06 7.42
C LEU A 136 -6.23 -13.87 6.97
N LYS A 137 -5.53 -14.52 7.91
CA LYS A 137 -4.40 -15.41 7.58
C LYS A 137 -4.85 -16.56 6.67
N ALA A 138 -5.96 -17.22 7.01
CA ALA A 138 -6.51 -18.30 6.19
C ALA A 138 -6.92 -17.80 4.79
N ALA A 139 -7.49 -16.59 4.69
CA ALA A 139 -7.85 -15.99 3.41
C ALA A 139 -6.61 -15.66 2.55
N GLU A 140 -5.57 -15.08 3.15
CA GLU A 140 -4.30 -14.78 2.47
C GLU A 140 -3.62 -16.06 1.96
N GLU A 141 -3.54 -17.09 2.79
CA GLU A 141 -2.98 -18.40 2.42
C GLU A 141 -3.77 -19.03 1.27
N ALA A 142 -5.10 -18.99 1.32
CA ALA A 142 -5.96 -19.50 0.24
C ALA A 142 -5.72 -18.74 -1.08
N GLN A 143 -5.61 -17.40 -1.03
CA GLN A 143 -5.29 -16.60 -2.22
C GLN A 143 -3.91 -16.94 -2.78
N GLN A 144 -2.88 -17.09 -1.94
CA GLN A 144 -1.54 -17.47 -2.38
C GLN A 144 -1.54 -18.85 -3.05
N GLN A 145 -2.33 -19.80 -2.55
CA GLN A 145 -2.48 -21.11 -3.18
C GLN A 145 -3.11 -21.01 -4.58
N LEU A 146 -4.11 -20.13 -4.77
CA LEU A 146 -4.70 -19.89 -6.09
C LEU A 146 -3.70 -19.29 -7.07
N ILE A 147 -2.88 -18.33 -6.63
CA ILE A 147 -1.86 -17.68 -7.46
C ILE A 147 -0.76 -18.66 -7.89
N LYS A 148 -0.35 -19.56 -6.97
CA LYS A 148 0.70 -20.57 -7.25
C LYS A 148 0.22 -21.74 -8.10
N ARG A 149 -1.09 -21.98 -8.21
CA ARG A 149 -1.63 -23.10 -9.00
C ARG A 149 -1.42 -22.80 -10.49
N PRO A 150 -0.80 -23.70 -11.27
CA PRO A 150 -0.74 -23.56 -12.72
C PRO A 150 -2.17 -23.42 -13.25
N GLN A 151 -2.42 -22.33 -13.99
CA GLN A 151 -3.67 -22.15 -14.72
C GLN A 151 -3.88 -23.42 -15.57
N PRO A 152 -5.04 -24.10 -15.49
CA PRO A 152 -5.29 -25.22 -16.39
C PRO A 152 -5.19 -24.70 -17.82
N GLU A 153 -4.27 -25.28 -18.60
CA GLU A 153 -4.20 -25.08 -20.05
C GLU A 153 -5.62 -25.26 -20.58
N ILE A 154 -6.19 -24.17 -21.09
CA ILE A 154 -7.45 -24.21 -21.81
C ILE A 154 -7.09 -24.88 -23.14
N ASN A 155 -7.04 -26.21 -23.13
CA ASN A 155 -6.93 -26.99 -24.35
C ASN A 155 -8.17 -26.68 -25.16
N ALA A 156 -8.02 -25.76 -26.12
CA ALA A 156 -8.99 -25.50 -27.15
C ALA A 156 -9.21 -26.82 -27.88
N THR A 157 -10.28 -27.52 -27.50
CA THR A 157 -10.80 -28.62 -28.30
C THR A 157 -11.16 -28.01 -29.65
N PRO A 158 -10.56 -28.42 -30.77
CA PRO A 158 -10.95 -27.89 -32.06
C PRO A 158 -12.40 -28.27 -32.28
N ALA A 159 -13.26 -27.26 -32.47
CA ALA A 159 -14.62 -27.49 -32.91
C ALA A 159 -14.55 -28.25 -34.24
N SER A 160 -14.95 -29.52 -34.22
CA SER A 160 -15.09 -30.34 -35.41
C SER A 160 -16.08 -29.65 -36.35
N ALA A 161 -15.60 -29.13 -37.48
CA ALA A 161 -16.44 -28.64 -38.56
C ALA A 161 -17.29 -29.81 -39.10
N PRO A 162 -18.60 -29.64 -39.30
CA PRO A 162 -19.37 -30.64 -40.02
C PRO A 162 -19.02 -30.55 -41.50
N ALA A 163 -18.57 -31.66 -42.07
CA ALA A 163 -18.51 -31.85 -43.51
C ALA A 163 -19.94 -31.89 -44.06
N SER A 164 -20.28 -30.98 -44.97
CA SER A 164 -21.48 -31.09 -45.81
C SER A 164 -21.06 -31.19 -47.27
N GLN A 165 -21.46 -32.32 -47.85
CA GLN A 165 -21.43 -32.64 -49.28
C GLN A 165 -22.34 -31.71 -50.08
#